data_AF-A0A1W0AC49-F1
#
_entry.id   AF-A0A1W0AC49-F1
#
_cell.length_a   1.000
_cell.length_b   1.000
_cell.length_c   1.000
_cell.angle_alpha   90.00
_cell.angle_beta   90.00
_cell.angle_gamma   90.00
#
_symmetry.space_group_name_H-M   'P 1'
#
loop_
_entity.id
_entity.type
_entity.pdbx_description
1 polymer ?
#
loop_
_entity_poly.entity_id
_entity_poly.type
_entity_poly.pdbx_seq_one_letter_code
_entity_poly.pdbx_strand_id
1 'polypeptide(L)'
;MTENMVKHIATQLLSAVEYCHSKKNLHRDIKPENILFTGVDGEKITVQLADFGLSTYSKHPLNRTCGTIIYMAQEMIESKYYDQSIDIWCLGATIYNLLTKSLPKYGSTKDLCFDDLIMEARDFILKMLQSDPAKRSSASELLKHSWLTSEWLSEFAVYEYFTNRYMRLQKS
;
A
#
# COMPACT_ATOMS: atom_id res chain seq x y z
N MET A 1 4.51 -13.61 -3.88
CA MET A 1 3.46 -13.44 -2.86
C MET A 1 2.16 -13.29 -3.61
N THR A 2 1.10 -13.95 -3.17
CA THR A 2 -0.21 -13.79 -3.79
C THR A 2 -0.75 -12.40 -3.48
N GLU A 3 -1.70 -11.92 -4.30
CA GLU A 3 -2.34 -10.63 -4.07
C GLU A 3 -2.98 -10.57 -2.67
N ASN A 4 -3.61 -11.66 -2.23
CA ASN A 4 -4.19 -11.77 -0.89
C ASN A 4 -3.18 -11.59 0.23
N MET A 5 -2.00 -12.22 0.14
CA MET A 5 -0.93 -11.99 1.13
C MET A 5 -0.53 -10.51 1.17
N VAL A 6 -0.41 -9.86 0.01
CA VAL A 6 -0.04 -8.45 -0.06
C VAL A 6 -1.15 -7.54 0.48
N LYS A 7 -2.43 -7.86 0.28
CA LYS A 7 -3.57 -7.16 0.91
C LYS A 7 -3.47 -7.21 2.44
N HIS A 8 -3.20 -8.39 3.02
CA HIS A 8 -3.05 -8.53 4.48
C HIS A 8 -1.91 -7.69 5.03
N ILE A 9 -0.78 -7.65 4.33
CA ILE A 9 0.37 -6.81 4.66
C ILE A 9 0.00 -5.33 4.54
N ALA A 10 -0.60 -4.91 3.43
CA ALA A 10 -1.00 -3.53 3.17
C ALA A 10 -1.94 -2.99 4.26
N THR A 11 -2.95 -3.77 4.66
CA THR A 11 -3.89 -3.39 5.73
C THR A 11 -3.18 -3.11 7.05
N GLN A 12 -2.27 -3.99 7.47
CA GLN A 12 -1.53 -3.81 8.74
C GLN A 12 -0.57 -2.62 8.69
N LEU A 13 0.15 -2.46 7.57
CA LEU A 13 1.08 -1.34 7.41
C LEU A 13 0.34 0.00 7.32
N LEU A 14 -0.79 0.06 6.62
CA LEU A 14 -1.63 1.26 6.60
C LEU A 14 -2.16 1.60 7.98
N SER A 15 -2.59 0.61 8.78
CA SER A 15 -3.01 0.84 10.16
C SER A 15 -1.88 1.40 11.03
N ALA A 16 -0.66 0.86 10.89
CA ALA A 16 0.52 1.38 11.59
C ALA A 16 0.86 2.82 11.16
N VAL A 17 0.80 3.11 9.86
CA VAL A 17 1.04 4.46 9.31
C VAL A 17 -0.04 5.44 9.75
N GLU A 18 -1.33 5.06 9.69
CA GLU A 18 -2.44 5.88 10.18
C GLU A 18 -2.23 6.25 11.66
N TYR A 19 -1.85 5.27 12.49
CA TYR A 19 -1.53 5.52 13.89
C TYR A 19 -0.38 6.53 14.04
N CYS A 20 0.74 6.32 13.36
CA CYS A 20 1.87 7.26 13.39
C CYS A 20 1.44 8.66 12.96
N HIS A 21 0.64 8.74 11.90
CA HIS A 21 0.19 10.00 11.33
C HIS A 21 -0.75 10.76 12.27
N SER A 22 -1.62 10.05 12.98
CA SER A 22 -2.49 10.61 14.02
C SER A 22 -1.70 11.27 15.16
N LYS A 23 -0.47 10.80 15.41
CA LYS A 23 0.46 11.34 16.40
C LYS A 23 1.40 12.42 15.86
N LYS A 24 1.21 12.85 14.61
CA LYS A 24 2.08 13.81 13.89
C LYS A 24 3.52 13.31 13.76
N ASN A 25 3.69 11.98 13.72
CA ASN A 25 4.98 11.35 13.45
C ASN A 25 5.03 10.89 11.99
N LEU A 26 6.20 11.08 11.38
CA LEU A 26 6.56 10.55 10.07
C LEU A 26 7.56 9.41 10.27
N HIS A 27 7.44 8.34 9.50
CA HIS A 27 8.40 7.22 9.52
C HIS A 27 9.67 7.55 8.73
N ARG A 28 9.50 8.06 7.50
CA ARG A 28 10.53 8.51 6.54
C ARG A 28 11.46 7.46 5.94
N ASP A 29 11.31 6.18 6.31
CA ASP A 29 12.07 5.07 5.69
C ASP A 29 11.25 3.78 5.59
N ILE A 30 10.00 3.87 5.10
CA ILE A 30 9.17 2.67 4.85
C ILE A 30 9.69 1.94 3.61
N LYS A 31 10.08 0.67 3.79
CA LYS A 31 10.65 -0.22 2.77
C LYS A 31 10.57 -1.67 3.24
N PRO A 32 10.74 -2.68 2.36
CA PRO A 32 10.69 -4.10 2.72
C PRO A 32 11.58 -4.48 3.91
N GLU A 33 12.79 -3.92 4.00
CA GLU A 33 13.75 -4.23 5.07
C GLU A 33 13.27 -3.81 6.46
N ASN A 34 12.36 -2.83 6.52
CA ASN A 34 11.79 -2.28 7.76
C ASN A 34 10.41 -2.90 8.08
N ILE A 35 10.04 -4.00 7.41
CA ILE A 35 8.80 -4.75 7.66
C ILE A 35 9.15 -6.11 8.24
N LEU A 36 8.81 -6.33 9.51
CA LEU A 36 9.10 -7.57 10.21
C LEU A 36 7.93 -8.55 10.07
N PHE A 37 8.23 -9.76 9.64
CA PHE A 37 7.28 -10.87 9.62
C PHE A 37 7.22 -11.51 11.01
N THR A 38 6.03 -11.54 11.60
CA THR A 38 5.80 -12.01 12.98
C THR A 38 4.90 -13.23 13.06
N GLY A 39 4.25 -13.61 11.96
CA GLY A 39 3.41 -14.81 11.89
C GLY A 39 2.93 -15.09 10.48
N VAL A 40 2.65 -16.37 10.20
CA VAL A 40 2.10 -16.84 8.93
C VAL A 40 1.07 -17.94 9.21
N ASP A 41 -0.15 -17.75 8.71
CA ASP A 41 -1.23 -18.73 8.73
C ASP A 41 -1.91 -18.76 7.34
N GLY A 42 -1.48 -19.69 6.49
CA GLY A 42 -1.88 -19.72 5.08
C GLY A 42 -1.49 -18.43 4.35
N GLU A 43 -2.48 -17.72 3.78
CA GLU A 43 -2.27 -16.41 3.13
C GLU A 43 -2.29 -15.23 4.11
N LYS A 44 -2.58 -15.47 5.40
CA LYS A 44 -2.58 -14.43 6.43
C LYS A 44 -1.17 -14.25 6.96
N ILE A 45 -0.55 -13.13 6.60
CA ILE A 45 0.77 -12.75 7.09
C ILE A 45 0.61 -11.68 8.15
N THR A 46 1.20 -11.88 9.33
CA THR A 46 1.26 -10.85 10.38
C THR A 46 2.57 -10.08 10.24
N VAL A 47 2.47 -8.75 10.16
CA VAL A 47 3.64 -7.87 9.98
C VAL A 47 3.66 -6.73 10.99
N GLN A 48 4.85 -6.22 11.28
CA GLN A 48 5.07 -5.01 12.05
C GLN A 48 5.99 -4.06 11.30
N LEU A 49 5.66 -2.76 11.32
CA LEU A 49 6.56 -1.72 10.85
C LEU A 49 7.63 -1.47 11.92
N ALA A 50 8.89 -1.47 11.51
CA ALA A 50 10.05 -1.35 12.38
C ALA A 50 11.02 -0.25 11.90
N ASP A 51 12.05 -0.02 12.70
CA ASP A 51 13.11 0.97 12.47
C ASP A 51 12.63 2.43 12.36
N PHE A 52 12.30 2.99 13.52
CA PHE A 52 11.96 4.40 13.68
C PHE A 52 13.20 5.30 13.81
N GLY A 53 14.40 4.83 13.44
CA GLY A 53 15.64 5.60 13.59
C GLY A 53 15.66 6.90 12.78
N LEU A 54 14.89 6.95 11.69
CA LEU A 54 14.67 8.16 10.89
C LEU A 54 13.32 8.82 11.16
N SER A 55 12.52 8.35 12.11
CA SER A 55 11.23 8.95 12.38
C SER A 55 11.35 10.31 13.05
N THR A 56 10.33 11.17 12.87
CA THR A 56 10.28 12.46 13.56
C THR A 56 8.86 12.93 13.78
N TYR A 57 8.66 13.60 14.91
CA TYR A 57 7.49 14.45 15.12
C TYR A 57 7.61 15.69 14.23
N SER A 58 6.53 16.08 13.56
CA SER A 58 6.46 17.39 12.92
C SER A 58 5.04 17.93 12.80
N LYS A 59 4.86 19.20 13.17
CA LYS A 59 3.66 20.00 12.88
C LYS A 59 3.79 20.82 11.59
N HIS A 60 5.00 20.92 11.06
CA HIS A 60 5.33 21.75 9.90
C HIS A 60 6.03 20.91 8.82
N PRO A 61 6.00 21.34 7.55
CA PRO A 61 6.73 20.66 6.50
C PRO A 61 8.24 20.60 6.80
N LEU A 62 8.87 19.50 6.40
CA LEU A 62 10.30 19.22 6.55
C LEU A 62 10.99 19.30 5.19
N ASN A 63 12.29 19.61 5.14
CA ASN A 63 13.06 19.69 3.90
C ASN A 63 14.38 18.90 3.92
N ARG A 64 14.57 18.03 4.93
CA ARG A 64 15.77 17.21 5.06
C ARG A 64 15.60 15.90 4.30
N THR A 65 16.47 15.61 3.34
CA THR A 65 16.50 14.31 2.66
C THR A 65 17.07 13.24 3.59
N CYS A 66 16.35 12.13 3.76
CA CYS A 66 16.75 10.96 4.52
C CYS A 66 15.93 9.73 4.08
N GLY A 67 16.45 8.53 4.33
CA GLY A 67 15.83 7.26 3.97
C GLY A 67 16.49 6.61 2.75
N THR A 68 15.80 5.65 2.15
CA THR A 68 16.32 4.85 1.03
C THR A 68 15.82 5.38 -0.31
N ILE A 69 16.72 5.95 -1.13
CA ILE A 69 16.38 6.76 -2.32
C ILE A 69 15.38 6.10 -3.28
N ILE A 70 15.47 4.78 -3.49
CA ILE A 70 14.62 4.06 -4.45
C ILE A 70 13.15 3.96 -4.01
N TYR A 71 12.85 4.19 -2.72
CA TYR A 71 11.49 4.23 -2.18
C TYR A 71 10.97 5.66 -1.94
N MET A 72 11.84 6.66 -2.08
CA MET A 72 11.48 8.05 -1.75
C MET A 72 10.48 8.66 -2.73
N ALA A 73 9.64 9.54 -2.20
CA ALA A 73 8.83 10.44 -3.00
C ALA A 73 9.71 11.51 -3.70
N GLN A 74 9.25 12.02 -4.84
CA GLN A 74 10.01 12.98 -5.64
C GLN A 74 10.36 14.24 -4.84
N GLU A 75 9.43 14.74 -4.02
CA GLU A 75 9.62 15.90 -3.16
C GLU A 75 10.74 15.72 -2.13
N MET A 76 11.02 14.50 -1.69
CA MET A 76 12.16 14.21 -0.79
C MET A 76 13.49 14.22 -1.55
N ILE A 77 13.50 13.64 -2.75
CA ILE A 77 14.69 13.58 -3.62
C ILE A 77 15.11 14.99 -4.04
N GLU A 78 14.13 15.84 -4.37
CA GLU A 78 14.36 17.23 -4.76
C GLU A 78 14.60 18.18 -3.58
N SER A 79 14.69 17.66 -2.35
CA SER A 79 14.87 18.46 -1.11
C SER A 79 13.80 19.55 -0.95
N LYS A 80 12.60 19.32 -1.46
CA LYS A 80 11.45 20.21 -1.29
C LYS A 80 10.84 20.00 0.11
N TYR A 81 9.98 20.92 0.50
CA TYR A 81 9.18 20.75 1.70
C TYR A 81 8.18 19.61 1.53
N TYR A 82 8.10 18.73 2.52
CA TYR A 82 7.26 17.55 2.52
C TYR A 82 6.59 17.33 3.88
N ASP A 83 5.53 16.53 3.90
CA ASP A 83 4.75 16.18 5.09
C ASP A 83 4.55 14.66 5.21
N GLN A 84 3.55 14.24 5.99
CA GLN A 84 3.24 12.84 6.27
C GLN A 84 2.89 12.03 5.01
N SER A 85 2.47 12.69 3.92
CA SER A 85 2.15 12.04 2.66
C SER A 85 3.34 11.27 2.05
N ILE A 86 4.58 11.61 2.40
CA ILE A 86 5.76 10.86 1.92
C ILE A 86 5.75 9.41 2.38
N ASP A 87 5.23 9.11 3.57
CA ASP A 87 5.15 7.73 4.07
C ASP A 87 4.15 6.92 3.23
N ILE A 88 3.08 7.56 2.72
CA ILE A 88 2.15 6.91 1.81
C ILE A 88 2.83 6.56 0.49
N TRP A 89 3.67 7.44 -0.04
CA TRP A 89 4.45 7.13 -1.24
C TRP A 89 5.40 5.96 -1.00
N CYS A 90 6.20 6.01 0.07
CA CYS A 90 7.16 4.97 0.43
C CYS A 90 6.46 3.61 0.61
N LEU A 91 5.30 3.61 1.28
CA LEU A 91 4.47 2.41 1.40
C LEU A 91 3.90 1.95 0.05
N GLY A 92 3.45 2.88 -0.80
CA GLY A 92 2.96 2.56 -2.14
C GLY A 92 4.03 1.92 -3.02
N ALA A 93 5.26 2.44 -2.98
CA ALA A 93 6.41 1.88 -3.69
C ALA A 93 6.75 0.47 -3.16
N THR A 94 6.64 0.28 -1.84
CA THR A 94 6.83 -1.01 -1.18
C THR A 94 5.77 -2.02 -1.62
N ILE A 95 4.47 -1.66 -1.58
CA ILE A 95 3.38 -2.57 -1.99
C ILE A 95 3.46 -2.87 -3.49
N TYR A 96 3.75 -1.87 -4.32
CA TYR A 96 3.98 -2.07 -5.75
C TYR A 96 5.12 -3.07 -6.00
N ASN A 97 6.22 -2.98 -5.24
CA ASN A 97 7.31 -3.95 -5.32
C ASN A 97 6.89 -5.36 -4.92
N LEU A 98 6.10 -5.49 -3.85
CA LEU A 98 5.59 -6.79 -3.41
C LEU A 98 4.72 -7.45 -4.49
N LEU A 99 3.89 -6.66 -5.18
CA LEU A 99 2.99 -7.10 -6.24
C LEU A 99 3.71 -7.41 -7.56
N THR A 100 4.60 -6.53 -8.02
CA THR A 100 5.13 -6.54 -9.40
C THR A 100 6.60 -6.93 -9.51
N LYS A 101 7.32 -7.02 -8.38
CA LYS A 101 8.79 -7.18 -8.33
C LYS A 101 9.57 -6.04 -8.99
N SER A 102 8.90 -4.93 -9.28
CA SER A 102 9.46 -3.70 -9.85
C SER A 102 9.40 -2.55 -8.86
N LEU A 103 10.03 -1.41 -9.18
CA LEU A 103 9.97 -0.19 -8.37
C LEU A 103 9.67 1.03 -9.25
N PRO A 104 9.03 2.08 -8.71
CA PRO A 104 8.98 3.38 -9.38
C PRO A 104 10.41 3.91 -9.58
N LYS A 105 10.74 4.38 -10.78
CA LYS A 105 12.08 4.94 -11.05
C LYS A 105 12.19 6.32 -10.42
N TYR A 106 12.99 6.47 -9.37
CA TYR A 106 13.34 7.78 -8.76
C TYR A 106 12.11 8.68 -8.54
N GLY A 107 11.11 8.24 -7.79
CA GLY A 107 9.94 9.08 -7.51
C GLY A 107 8.98 9.32 -8.70
N SER A 108 9.22 8.70 -9.86
CA SER A 108 8.38 8.82 -11.06
C SER A 108 7.38 7.67 -11.20
N THR A 109 6.17 7.99 -11.64
CA THR A 109 5.12 7.02 -11.98
C THR A 109 5.03 6.69 -13.46
N LYS A 110 5.84 7.32 -14.32
CA LYS A 110 5.79 7.16 -15.78
C LYS A 110 6.13 5.73 -16.24
N ASP A 111 6.94 5.02 -15.45
CA ASP A 111 7.44 3.69 -15.77
C ASP A 111 6.71 2.57 -15.02
N LEU A 112 5.56 2.87 -14.39
CA LEU A 112 4.78 1.84 -13.70
C LEU A 112 4.12 0.89 -14.70
N CYS A 113 4.28 -0.41 -14.45
CA CYS A 113 3.69 -1.48 -15.23
C CYS A 113 2.67 -2.22 -14.35
N PHE A 114 1.47 -2.44 -14.88
CA PHE A 114 0.34 -3.03 -14.15
C PHE A 114 -0.25 -4.24 -14.88
N ASP A 115 0.46 -4.82 -15.84
CA ASP A 115 -0.08 -5.82 -16.77
C ASP A 115 -0.66 -7.05 -16.03
N ASP A 116 -0.07 -7.41 -14.88
CA ASP A 116 -0.49 -8.55 -14.06
C ASP A 116 -1.42 -8.18 -12.88
N LEU A 117 -1.87 -6.92 -12.80
CA LEU A 117 -2.67 -6.42 -11.68
C LEU A 117 -4.13 -6.18 -12.05
N ILE A 118 -5.04 -6.63 -11.19
CA ILE A 118 -6.46 -6.32 -11.32
C ILE A 118 -6.69 -4.80 -11.20
N MET A 119 -7.83 -4.33 -11.72
CA MET A 119 -8.15 -2.91 -11.77
C MET A 119 -8.14 -2.25 -10.38
N GLU A 120 -8.63 -2.95 -9.37
CA GLU A 120 -8.69 -2.47 -7.99
C GLU A 120 -7.30 -2.31 -7.38
N ALA A 121 -6.39 -3.25 -7.64
CA ALA A 121 -5.01 -3.20 -7.16
C ALA A 121 -4.26 -2.03 -7.83
N ARG A 122 -4.46 -1.88 -9.14
CA ARG A 122 -3.90 -0.75 -9.90
C ARG A 122 -4.40 0.59 -9.37
N ASP A 123 -5.71 0.74 -9.19
CA ASP A 123 -6.32 1.97 -8.67
C ASP A 123 -5.80 2.30 -7.26
N PHE A 124 -5.68 1.29 -6.40
CA PHE A 124 -5.09 1.43 -5.07
C PHE A 124 -3.65 1.96 -5.13
N ILE A 125 -2.78 1.34 -5.93
CA ILE A 125 -1.39 1.80 -6.09
C ILE A 125 -1.32 3.21 -6.66
N LEU A 126 -2.16 3.55 -7.64
CA LEU A 126 -2.18 4.89 -8.23
C LEU A 126 -2.63 5.97 -7.24
N LYS A 127 -3.51 5.65 -6.28
CA LYS A 127 -3.88 6.59 -5.20
C LYS A 127 -2.74 6.85 -4.20
N MET A 128 -1.82 5.88 -4.04
CA MET A 128 -0.63 6.02 -3.21
C MET A 128 0.52 6.71 -3.94
N LEU A 129 0.72 6.40 -5.22
CA LEU A 129 1.81 6.92 -6.04
C LEU A 129 1.39 8.16 -6.83
N GLN A 130 0.91 9.19 -6.13
CA GLN A 130 0.63 10.49 -6.71
C GLN A 130 1.86 11.39 -6.65
N SER A 131 2.30 11.91 -7.81
CA SER A 131 3.43 12.85 -7.89
C SER A 131 3.13 14.18 -7.21
N ASP A 132 1.85 14.59 -7.19
CA ASP A 132 1.38 15.71 -6.40
C ASP A 132 1.00 15.19 -5.00
N PRO A 133 1.73 15.58 -3.93
CA PRO A 133 1.47 15.09 -2.58
C PRO A 133 0.06 15.43 -2.10
N ALA A 134 -0.54 16.53 -2.57
CA ALA A 134 -1.89 16.94 -2.17
C ALA A 134 -2.99 16.04 -2.76
N LYS A 135 -2.69 15.28 -3.80
CA LYS A 135 -3.62 14.30 -4.41
C LYS A 135 -3.45 12.90 -3.83
N ARG A 136 -2.41 12.68 -3.02
CA ARG A 136 -2.07 11.38 -2.45
C ARG A 136 -3.06 11.05 -1.34
N SER A 137 -3.72 9.90 -1.44
CA SER A 137 -4.69 9.48 -0.41
C SER A 137 -4.02 9.27 0.94
N SER A 138 -4.71 9.60 2.01
CA SER A 138 -4.27 9.30 3.37
C SER A 138 -4.39 7.80 3.69
N ALA A 139 -3.69 7.34 4.73
CA ALA A 139 -3.81 5.96 5.19
C ALA A 139 -5.26 5.59 5.56
N SER A 140 -6.00 6.52 6.18
CA SER A 140 -7.41 6.31 6.58
C SER A 140 -8.36 6.15 5.39
N GLU A 141 -8.09 6.84 4.28
CA GLU A 141 -8.86 6.68 3.04
C GLU A 141 -8.51 5.36 2.34
N LEU A 142 -7.23 4.99 2.31
CA LEU A 142 -6.75 3.76 1.70
C LEU A 142 -7.25 2.51 2.43
N LEU A 143 -7.39 2.55 3.76
CA LEU A 143 -7.97 1.45 4.54
C LEU A 143 -9.43 1.13 4.15
N LYS A 144 -10.12 2.07 3.50
CA LYS A 144 -11.50 1.90 3.03
C LYS A 144 -11.57 1.51 1.55
N HIS A 145 -10.42 1.40 0.88
CA HIS A 145 -10.36 1.15 -0.55
C HIS A 145 -10.90 -0.23 -0.93
N SER A 146 -11.61 -0.33 -2.07
CA SER A 146 -12.22 -1.57 -2.55
C SER A 146 -11.21 -2.71 -2.67
N TRP A 147 -9.97 -2.43 -3.07
CA TRP A 147 -8.92 -3.44 -3.12
C TRP A 147 -8.68 -4.18 -1.79
N LEU A 148 -8.84 -3.49 -0.65
CA LEU A 148 -8.67 -4.09 0.69
C LEU A 148 -9.98 -4.62 1.29
N THR A 149 -11.11 -4.03 0.92
CA THR A 149 -12.41 -4.30 1.55
C THR A 149 -13.32 -5.23 0.74
N SER A 150 -13.05 -5.41 -0.56
CA SER A 150 -13.79 -6.38 -1.38
C SER A 150 -13.46 -7.81 -0.94
N GLU A 151 -14.48 -8.55 -0.55
CA GLU A 151 -14.40 -10.01 -0.48
C GLU A 151 -14.33 -10.53 -1.92
N TRP A 152 -13.14 -10.92 -2.35
CA TRP A 152 -13.02 -11.72 -3.56
C TRP A 152 -13.71 -13.06 -3.29
N LEU A 153 -14.85 -13.28 -3.94
CA LEU A 153 -15.43 -14.61 -4.01
C LEU A 153 -14.39 -15.51 -4.66
N SER A 154 -13.98 -16.57 -3.96
CA SER A 154 -13.14 -17.61 -4.56
C SER A 154 -13.82 -18.15 -5.83
N GLU A 155 -13.04 -18.65 -6.79
CA GLU A 155 -13.61 -19.33 -7.98
C GLU A 155 -14.65 -20.38 -7.58
N PHE A 156 -14.43 -21.04 -6.44
CA PHE A 156 -15.39 -21.98 -5.86
C PHE A 156 -16.69 -21.31 -5.42
N ALA A 157 -16.64 -20.18 -4.73
CA ALA A 157 -17.83 -19.43 -4.31
C ALA A 157 -18.59 -18.84 -5.51
N VAL A 158 -17.88 -18.40 -6.55
CA VAL A 158 -18.47 -17.96 -7.82
C VAL A 158 -19.15 -19.13 -8.53
N TYR A 159 -18.47 -20.28 -8.61
CA TYR A 159 -19.01 -21.50 -9.20
C TYR A 159 -20.25 -22.01 -8.45
N GLU A 160 -20.23 -22.05 -7.12
CA GLU A 160 -21.39 -22.42 -6.31
C GLU A 160 -22.55 -21.44 -6.52
N TYR A 161 -22.28 -20.14 -6.55
CA TYR A 161 -23.32 -19.13 -6.79
C TYR A 161 -24.01 -19.34 -8.14
N PHE A 162 -23.24 -19.54 -9.22
CA PHE A 162 -23.81 -19.77 -10.54
C PHE A 162 -24.51 -21.12 -10.66
N THR A 163 -23.91 -22.18 -10.12
CA THR A 163 -24.50 -23.53 -10.13
C THR A 163 -25.83 -23.56 -9.37
N ASN A 164 -25.88 -22.95 -8.18
CA ASN A 164 -27.09 -22.87 -7.38
C ASN A 164 -28.18 -22.01 -8.04
N ARG A 165 -27.80 -20.93 -8.74
CA ARG A 165 -28.74 -20.09 -9.49
C ARG A 165 -29.32 -20.83 -10.71
N TYR A 166 -28.49 -21.56 -11.44
CA TYR A 166 -28.92 -22.38 -12.59
C TYR A 166 -29.90 -23.47 -12.17
N MET A 167 -29.61 -24.18 -11.08
CA MET A 167 -30.48 -25.24 -10.54
C MET A 167 -31.84 -24.75 -10.05
N ARG A 168 -31.96 -23.49 -9.62
CA ARG A 168 -33.26 -22.88 -9.25
C ARG A 168 -34.11 -22.54 -10.47
N LEU A 169 -33.49 -22.13 -11.58
CA LEU A 169 -34.19 -21.77 -12.82
C LEU A 169 -34.72 -22.98 -13.60
N GLN A 170 -34.17 -24.19 -13.37
CA GLN A 170 -34.69 -25.43 -13.97
C GLN A 170 -35.83 -26.09 -13.19
N LYS A 171 -36.18 -25.55 -12.01
CA LYS A 171 -37.28 -26.06 -11.16
C LYS A 171 -38.54 -25.19 -11.20
N SER A 172 -38.57 -24.17 -12.08
CA SER A 172 -39.73 -23.30 -12.35
C SER A 172 -40.23 -23.53 -13.77
#